data_AF-A0A1G3YIP3-F1
#
_entry.id   AF-A0A1G3YIP3-F1
#
_cell.length_a   1.000
_cell.length_b   1.000
_cell.length_c   1.000
_cell.angle_alpha   90.00
_cell.angle_beta   90.00
_cell.angle_gamma   90.00
#
_symmetry.space_group_name_H-M   'P 1'
#
loop_
_entity.id
_entity.type
_entity.pdbx_description
1 polymer ?
#
loop_
_entity_poly.entity_id
_entity_poly.type
_entity_poly.pdbx_seq_one_letter_code
_entity_poly.pdbx_strand_id
1 'polypeptide(L)'
;MTSRHSFRYLDLIMAAFVVVLVVSNIASSAKIVDLGFSLFGVPMAFDGGTLLFPLSYIFGDILTEVYGFGASRRVIWAGFAALACASAVFFLLRILPGEAAWEGYAGGAAYDAILGGMSGGGIALASLLGYWTGEFSNSYVLSRMKVAMLGRKLWARTIGSTLVGELVDTLVFVL
;
A
#
# COMPACT_ATOMS: atom_id res chain seq x y z
N MET A 1 2.96 -8.19 -37.96
CA MET A 1 3.47 -7.14 -37.05
C MET A 1 2.37 -6.79 -36.06
N THR A 2 2.38 -7.45 -34.89
CA THR A 2 1.42 -7.20 -33.82
C THR A 2 1.68 -5.82 -33.24
N SER A 3 0.72 -4.91 -33.41
CA SER A 3 0.65 -3.61 -32.75
C SER A 3 0.96 -3.77 -31.26
N ARG A 4 2.18 -3.42 -30.84
CA ARG A 4 2.46 -3.14 -29.44
C ARG A 4 1.67 -1.88 -29.14
N HIS A 5 0.51 -2.01 -28.50
CA HIS A 5 -0.12 -0.86 -27.84
C HIS A 5 0.96 -0.26 -26.93
N SER A 6 1.55 0.85 -27.38
CA SER A 6 2.54 1.58 -26.62
C SER A 6 1.79 2.20 -25.45
N PHE A 7 1.90 1.57 -24.29
CA PHE A 7 1.30 2.05 -23.06
C PHE A 7 2.03 3.31 -22.61
N ARG A 8 1.73 4.45 -23.26
CA ARG A 8 2.48 5.71 -23.20
C ARG A 8 2.64 6.29 -21.78
N TYR A 9 1.81 5.87 -20.84
CA TYR A 9 1.79 6.37 -19.46
C TYR A 9 1.99 5.29 -18.39
N LEU A 10 2.19 4.03 -18.77
CA LEU A 10 2.31 2.93 -17.79
C LEU A 10 3.52 3.13 -16.88
N ASP A 11 4.64 3.60 -17.41
CA ASP A 11 5.85 3.82 -16.62
C ASP A 11 5.68 4.95 -15.59
N LEU A 12 4.96 6.01 -15.97
CA LEU A 12 4.65 7.13 -15.06
C LEU A 12 3.65 6.72 -13.97
N ILE A 13 2.61 5.96 -14.35
CA ILE A 13 1.63 5.42 -13.40
C ILE A 13 2.29 4.42 -12.45
N MET A 14 3.19 3.58 -12.96
CA MET A 14 3.99 2.66 -12.17
C MET A 14 4.87 3.43 -11.17
N ALA A 15 5.61 4.44 -11.63
CA ALA A 15 6.45 5.24 -10.74
C ALA A 15 5.61 5.93 -9.65
N ALA A 16 4.47 6.53 -10.01
CA ALA A 16 3.57 7.15 -9.06
C ALA A 16 3.02 6.14 -8.04
N PHE A 17 2.56 4.97 -8.50
CA PHE A 17 2.09 3.89 -7.63
C PHE A 17 3.18 3.43 -6.65
N VAL A 18 4.39 3.17 -7.15
CA VAL A 18 5.53 2.74 -6.32
C VAL A 18 5.85 3.79 -5.25
N VAL A 19 5.87 5.08 -5.62
CA VAL A 19 6.11 6.17 -4.67
C VAL A 19 5.01 6.22 -3.62
N VAL A 20 3.74 6.15 -4.02
CA VAL A 20 2.62 6.16 -3.08
C VAL A 20 2.69 4.98 -2.11
N LEU A 21 3.00 3.79 -2.61
CA LEU A 21 3.13 2.57 -1.81
C LEU A 21 4.27 2.67 -0.79
N VAL A 22 5.45 3.13 -1.20
CA VAL A 22 6.62 3.24 -0.30
C VAL A 22 6.39 4.35 0.73
N VAL A 23 5.88 5.51 0.31
CA VAL A 23 5.62 6.63 1.22
C VAL A 23 4.51 6.29 2.20
N SER A 24 3.45 5.59 1.78
CA SER A 24 2.39 5.17 2.71
C SER A 24 2.93 4.27 3.81
N ASN A 25 3.79 3.29 3.46
CA ASN A 25 4.40 2.39 4.44
C ASN A 25 5.32 3.12 5.43
N ILE A 26 6.12 4.08 4.95
CA ILE A 26 6.97 4.91 5.82
C ILE A 26 6.12 5.79 6.72
N ALA A 27 5.09 6.44 6.18
CA ALA A 27 4.17 7.29 6.96
C ALA A 27 3.39 6.49 8.00
N SER A 28 3.02 5.25 7.68
CA SER A 28 2.37 4.31 8.58
C SER A 28 3.22 4.01 9.81
N SER A 29 4.52 3.78 9.60
CA SER A 29 5.48 3.61 10.70
C SER A 29 5.67 4.92 11.48
N ALA A 30 5.79 6.04 10.77
CA ALA A 30 6.30 7.28 11.37
C ALA A 30 5.35 7.93 12.37
N LYS A 31 4.03 7.86 12.15
CA LYS A 31 3.07 8.56 13.00
C LYS A 31 1.70 7.92 13.00
N ILE A 32 1.16 7.75 14.21
CA ILE A 32 -0.27 7.52 14.44
C ILE A 32 -0.92 8.89 14.69
N VAL A 33 -1.96 9.20 13.93
CA VAL A 33 -2.77 10.41 14.06
C VAL A 33 -4.01 10.07 14.86
N ASP A 34 -4.17 10.72 16.01
CA ASP A 34 -5.39 10.65 16.82
C ASP A 34 -6.32 11.81 16.43
N LEU A 35 -7.58 11.50 16.09
CA LEU A 35 -8.60 12.48 15.78
C LEU A 35 -9.22 13.13 17.04
N GLY A 36 -8.88 12.65 18.23
CA GLY A 36 -9.31 13.23 19.51
C GLY A 36 -10.75 12.92 19.89
N PHE A 37 -11.41 12.01 19.17
CA PHE A 37 -12.74 11.49 19.52
C PHE A 37 -12.77 9.96 19.44
N SER A 38 -13.65 9.34 20.22
CA SER A 38 -13.84 7.89 20.23
C SER A 38 -15.24 7.53 19.74
N LEU A 39 -15.34 6.55 18.87
CA LEU A 39 -16.61 6.02 18.38
C LEU A 39 -16.84 4.65 19.02
N PHE A 40 -17.94 4.48 19.76
CA PHE A 40 -18.27 3.22 20.45
C PHE A 40 -17.15 2.67 21.38
N GLY A 41 -16.36 3.56 21.99
CA GLY A 41 -15.24 3.17 22.87
C GLY A 41 -13.94 2.84 22.14
N VAL A 42 -13.90 2.95 20.81
CA VAL A 42 -12.69 2.82 20.00
C VAL A 42 -12.13 4.21 19.72
N PRO A 43 -10.89 4.53 20.14
CA PRO A 43 -10.25 5.79 19.78
C PRO A 43 -10.06 5.84 18.26
N MET A 44 -10.53 6.92 17.63
CA MET A 44 -10.42 7.10 16.18
C MET A 44 -9.03 7.60 15.85
N ALA A 45 -8.07 6.69 15.92
CA ALA A 45 -6.70 6.91 15.50
C ALA A 45 -6.41 6.08 14.24
N PHE A 46 -5.63 6.64 13.33
CA PHE A 46 -5.17 5.96 12.12
C PHE A 46 -3.69 6.23 11.90
N ASP A 47 -3.01 5.31 11.22
CA ASP A 47 -1.60 5.46 10.86
C ASP A 47 -1.45 6.44 9.68
N GLY A 48 -0.31 7.12 9.57
CA GLY A 48 -0.08 8.10 8.51
C GLY A 48 -0.19 7.53 7.08
N GLY A 49 -0.03 6.23 6.90
CA GLY A 49 -0.17 5.52 5.62
C GLY A 49 -1.62 5.43 5.14
N THR A 50 -2.58 5.37 6.07
CA THR A 50 -4.02 5.36 5.77
C THR A 50 -4.47 6.52 4.87
N LEU A 51 -3.79 7.68 4.92
CA LEU A 51 -4.10 8.82 4.03
C LEU A 51 -3.80 8.54 2.55
N LEU A 52 -2.81 7.69 2.28
CA LEU A 52 -2.32 7.39 0.93
C LEU A 52 -2.86 6.07 0.39
N PHE A 53 -3.43 5.21 1.24
CA PHE A 53 -4.03 3.95 0.80
C PHE A 53 -5.14 4.14 -0.25
N PRO A 54 -6.12 5.06 -0.12
CA PRO A 54 -7.14 5.28 -1.14
C PRO A 54 -6.56 5.63 -2.51
N LEU A 55 -5.45 6.38 -2.52
CA LEU A 55 -4.75 6.73 -3.75
C LEU A 55 -4.10 5.49 -4.39
N SER A 56 -3.54 4.58 -3.58
CA SER A 56 -2.95 3.33 -4.07
C SER A 56 -4.00 2.42 -4.74
N TYR A 57 -5.23 2.39 -4.23
CA TYR A 57 -6.35 1.66 -4.84
C TYR A 57 -6.80 2.28 -6.17
N ILE A 58 -6.89 3.61 -6.25
CA ILE A 58 -7.20 4.30 -7.52
C ILE A 58 -6.18 3.90 -8.59
N PHE A 59 -4.90 3.83 -8.24
CA PHE A 59 -3.89 3.34 -9.16
C PHE A 59 -4.09 1.87 -9.55
N GLY A 60 -4.40 0.99 -8.59
CA GLY A 60 -4.71 -0.42 -8.85
C GLY A 60 -5.90 -0.62 -9.79
N ASP A 61 -6.96 0.16 -9.60
CA ASP A 61 -8.17 0.13 -10.43
C ASP A 61 -7.86 0.63 -11.85
N ILE A 62 -7.14 1.75 -12.00
CA ILE A 62 -6.71 2.28 -13.31
C ILE A 62 -5.82 1.26 -14.03
N LEU A 63 -4.86 0.64 -13.33
CA LEU A 63 -3.97 -0.36 -13.90
C LEU A 63 -4.75 -1.58 -14.41
N THR A 64 -5.69 -2.06 -13.62
CA THR A 64 -6.48 -3.25 -13.94
C THR A 64 -7.49 -2.98 -15.06
N GLU A 65 -8.14 -1.82 -15.07
CA GLU A 65 -9.16 -1.46 -16.09
C GLU A 65 -8.55 -1.00 -17.43
N VAL A 66 -7.49 -0.18 -17.41
CA VAL A 66 -6.93 0.42 -18.63
C VAL A 66 -5.83 -0.44 -19.25
N TYR A 67 -4.94 -0.98 -18.42
CA TYR A 67 -3.74 -1.71 -18.87
C TYR A 67 -3.91 -3.23 -18.79
N GLY A 68 -4.94 -3.69 -18.08
CA GLY A 68 -5.26 -5.10 -17.90
C GLY A 68 -4.40 -5.80 -16.86
N PHE A 69 -4.86 -6.98 -16.46
CA PHE A 69 -4.29 -7.76 -15.35
C PHE A 69 -2.79 -8.07 -15.51
N GLY A 70 -2.32 -8.34 -16.74
CA GLY A 70 -0.92 -8.66 -17.01
C GLY A 70 0.04 -7.49 -16.77
N ALA A 71 -0.40 -6.26 -17.08
CA ALA A 71 0.36 -5.04 -16.83
C ALA A 71 0.28 -4.63 -15.35
N SER A 72 -0.91 -4.70 -14.75
CA SER A 72 -1.12 -4.43 -13.31
C SER A 72 -0.16 -5.27 -12.45
N ARG A 73 -0.10 -6.59 -12.71
CA ARG A 73 0.79 -7.50 -11.99
C ARG A 73 2.26 -7.03 -12.03
N ARG A 74 2.76 -6.55 -13.17
CA ARG A 74 4.16 -6.07 -13.25
C ARG A 74 4.42 -4.86 -12.36
N VAL A 75 3.48 -3.90 -12.36
CA VAL A 75 3.57 -2.70 -11.53
C VAL A 75 3.53 -3.04 -10.04
N ILE A 76 2.69 -3.99 -9.67
CA ILE A 76 2.58 -4.50 -8.30
C ILE A 76 3.89 -5.13 -7.84
N TRP A 77 4.45 -6.05 -8.64
CA TRP A 77 5.73 -6.68 -8.32
C TRP A 77 6.87 -5.65 -8.23
N ALA A 78 6.85 -4.61 -9.07
CA ALA A 78 7.82 -3.51 -8.97
C ALA A 78 7.65 -2.71 -7.67
N GLY A 79 6.42 -2.40 -7.27
CA GLY A 79 6.09 -1.75 -5.99
C GLY A 79 6.57 -2.58 -4.80
N PHE A 80 6.30 -3.88 -4.79
CA PHE A 80 6.75 -4.78 -3.73
C PHE A 80 8.27 -4.92 -3.67
N ALA A 81 8.95 -5.02 -4.82
CA ALA A 81 10.40 -5.06 -4.85
C ALA A 81 11.00 -3.75 -4.30
N ALA A 82 10.42 -2.61 -4.65
CA ALA A 82 10.83 -1.31 -4.11
C ALA A 82 10.58 -1.20 -2.60
N LEU A 83 9.43 -1.67 -2.11
CA LEU A 83 9.09 -1.67 -0.69
C LEU A 83 10.03 -2.59 0.12
N ALA A 84 10.31 -3.79 -0.39
CA ALA A 84 11.26 -4.72 0.21
C ALA A 84 12.68 -4.12 0.25
N CYS A 85 13.11 -3.46 -0.84
CA CYS A 85 14.38 -2.75 -0.89
C CYS A 85 14.43 -1.63 0.15
N ALA A 86 13.39 -0.79 0.24
CA ALA A 86 13.29 0.25 1.25
C ALA A 86 13.38 -0.32 2.67
N SER A 87 12.59 -1.37 2.98
CA SER A 87 12.60 -2.03 4.29
C SER A 87 13.97 -2.62 4.62
N ALA A 88 14.65 -3.25 3.66
CA ALA A 88 16.00 -3.76 3.84
C ALA A 88 17.01 -2.63 4.14
N VAL A 89 16.91 -1.48 3.46
CA VAL A 89 17.77 -0.33 3.75
C VAL A 89 17.53 0.19 5.17
N PHE A 90 16.27 0.35 5.59
CA PHE A 90 15.96 0.76 6.97
C PHE A 90 16.42 -0.28 8.00
N PHE A 91 16.28 -1.59 7.72
CA PHE A 91 16.82 -2.63 8.58
C PHE A 91 18.36 -2.54 8.70
N LEU A 92 19.07 -2.31 7.60
CA LEU A 92 20.52 -2.13 7.62
C LEU A 92 20.92 -0.89 8.43
N LEU A 93 20.21 0.22 8.28
CA LEU A 93 20.46 1.43 9.07
C LEU A 93 20.23 1.21 10.57
N ARG A 94 19.27 0.36 10.92
CA ARG A 94 18.98 0.00 12.31
C ARG A 94 20.14 -0.74 13.00
N ILE A 95 20.81 -1.64 12.29
CA ILE A 95 21.87 -2.50 12.87
C ILE A 95 23.26 -1.85 12.84
N LEU A 96 23.45 -0.83 12.00
CA LEU A 96 24.71 -0.11 11.90
C LEU A 96 24.91 0.80 13.13
N PRO A 97 26.15 0.94 13.62
CA PRO A 97 26.42 1.79 14.77
C PRO A 97 26.12 3.27 14.44
N GLY A 98 25.36 3.92 15.31
CA GLY A 98 25.09 5.35 15.24
C GLY A 98 26.35 6.17 15.51
N GLU A 99 26.46 7.32 14.85
CA GLU A 99 27.50 8.31 15.12
C GLU A 99 27.22 9.03 16.46
N ALA A 100 28.26 9.43 17.19
CA ALA A 100 28.15 9.90 18.57
C ALA A 100 27.27 11.16 18.75
N ALA A 101 27.33 12.13 17.83
CA ALA A 101 26.46 13.30 17.88
C ALA A 101 25.01 12.96 17.51
N TRP A 102 24.81 12.04 16.56
CA TRP A 102 23.47 11.54 16.23
C TRP A 102 22.82 10.76 17.38
N GLU A 103 23.59 9.93 18.08
CA GLU A 103 23.14 9.22 19.29
C GLU A 103 22.75 10.18 20.42
N GLY A 104 23.48 11.29 20.57
CA GLY A 104 23.13 12.34 21.52
C GLY A 104 21.90 13.17 21.16
N TYR A 105 21.56 13.29 19.88
CA TYR A 105 20.41 14.07 19.40
C TYR A 105 19.10 13.28 19.38
N ALA A 106 19.11 12.10 18.75
CA ALA A 106 17.93 11.25 18.58
C ALA A 106 18.17 9.84 19.10
N GLY A 107 19.29 9.24 18.68
CA GLY A 107 19.71 7.89 19.03
C GLY A 107 18.84 6.74 18.55
N GLY A 108 19.33 5.53 18.78
CA GLY A 108 18.70 4.30 18.30
C GLY A 108 17.28 4.09 18.83
N ALA A 109 16.97 4.56 20.04
CA ALA A 109 15.64 4.40 20.63
C ALA A 109 14.56 5.20 19.89
N ALA A 110 14.85 6.44 19.49
CA ALA A 110 13.92 7.25 18.71
C ALA A 110 13.75 6.69 17.28
N TYR A 111 14.85 6.19 16.70
CA TYR A 111 14.80 5.49 15.41
C TYR A 111 13.87 4.28 15.48
N ASP A 112 14.04 3.40 16.46
CA ASP A 112 13.19 2.22 16.63
C ASP A 112 11.75 2.58 16.96
N ALA A 113 11.49 3.67 17.69
CA ALA A 113 10.13 4.11 17.99
C ALA A 113 9.36 4.61 16.74
N ILE A 114 10.05 5.24 15.79
CA ILE A 114 9.42 5.86 14.61
C ILE A 114 9.50 4.94 13.39
N LEU A 115 10.64 4.31 13.16
CA LEU A 115 10.94 3.49 11.98
C LEU A 115 11.02 2.01 12.30
N GLY A 116 10.79 1.59 13.55
CA GLY A 116 10.82 0.18 13.96
C GLY A 116 9.84 -0.71 13.20
N GLY A 117 8.66 -0.19 12.86
CA GLY A 117 7.68 -0.92 12.05
C GLY A 117 8.16 -1.17 10.62
N MET A 118 8.77 -0.17 10.00
CA MET A 118 9.34 -0.25 8.65
C MET A 118 10.63 -1.09 8.60
N SER A 119 11.51 -0.90 9.58
CA SER A 119 12.82 -1.58 9.68
C SER A 119 12.72 -3.01 10.22
N GLY A 120 11.70 -3.33 11.01
CA GLY A 120 11.44 -4.70 11.49
C GLY A 120 10.85 -5.64 10.44
N GLY A 121 10.52 -5.14 9.25
CA GLY A 121 9.91 -5.91 8.16
C GLY A 121 8.43 -6.24 8.37
N GLY A 122 7.88 -5.98 9.56
CA GLY A 122 6.48 -6.24 9.90
C GLY A 122 5.51 -5.47 9.00
N ILE A 123 5.75 -4.17 8.78
CA ILE A 123 4.90 -3.35 7.90
C ILE A 123 5.05 -3.77 6.43
N ALA A 124 6.24 -4.17 5.99
CA ALA A 124 6.45 -4.65 4.62
C ALA A 124 5.76 -6.01 4.37
N LEU A 125 5.82 -6.92 5.35
CA LEU A 125 5.12 -8.21 5.30
C LEU A 125 3.60 -8.05 5.41
N ALA A 126 3.11 -7.18 6.30
CA ALA A 126 1.71 -6.85 6.42
C ALA A 126 1.18 -6.21 5.13
N SER A 127 1.92 -5.29 4.50
CA SER A 127 1.54 -4.71 3.20
C SER A 127 1.59 -5.71 2.06
N LEU A 128 2.53 -6.68 2.08
CA LEU A 128 2.56 -7.77 1.10
C LEU A 128 1.33 -8.68 1.25
N LEU A 129 0.99 -9.08 2.48
CA LEU A 129 -0.15 -9.95 2.76
C LEU A 129 -1.49 -9.22 2.56
N GLY A 130 -1.59 -7.99 3.04
CA GLY A 130 -2.74 -7.10 2.91
C GLY A 130 -3.02 -6.83 1.44
N TYR A 131 -2.05 -6.33 0.68
CA TYR A 131 -2.27 -6.08 -0.74
C TYR A 131 -2.56 -7.36 -1.52
N TRP A 132 -1.89 -8.48 -1.20
CA TRP A 132 -2.16 -9.73 -1.91
C TRP A 132 -3.56 -10.27 -1.63
N THR A 133 -4.05 -10.15 -0.39
CA THR A 133 -5.42 -10.55 -0.02
C THR A 133 -6.48 -9.53 -0.47
N GLY A 134 -6.18 -8.25 -0.39
CA GLY A 134 -7.01 -7.11 -0.79
C GLY A 134 -7.16 -7.00 -2.31
N GLU A 135 -6.09 -7.13 -3.08
CA GLU A 135 -6.15 -7.08 -4.54
C GLU A 135 -6.77 -8.36 -5.14
N PHE A 136 -6.53 -9.52 -4.49
CA PHE A 136 -7.22 -10.77 -4.83
C PHE A 136 -8.72 -10.66 -4.55
N SER A 137 -9.11 -10.09 -3.40
CA SER A 137 -10.51 -9.84 -3.04
C SER A 137 -11.16 -8.80 -3.97
N ASN A 138 -10.47 -7.70 -4.27
CA ASN A 138 -10.91 -6.66 -5.22
C ASN A 138 -11.17 -7.29 -6.60
N SER A 139 -10.18 -8.01 -7.14
CA SER A 139 -10.28 -8.70 -8.43
C SER A 139 -11.39 -9.76 -8.46
N TYR A 140 -11.55 -10.52 -7.38
CA TYR A 140 -12.60 -11.54 -7.26
C TYR A 140 -14.00 -10.91 -7.22
N VAL A 141 -14.20 -9.86 -6.43
CA VAL A 141 -15.48 -9.14 -6.33
C VAL A 141 -15.81 -8.46 -7.66
N LEU A 142 -14.84 -7.80 -8.29
CA LEU A 142 -15.02 -7.17 -9.60
C LEU A 142 -15.42 -8.19 -10.68
N SER A 143 -14.78 -9.36 -10.69
CA SER A 143 -15.09 -10.50 -11.57
C SER A 143 -16.53 -11.01 -11.35
N ARG A 144 -16.91 -11.27 -10.10
CA ARG A 144 -18.25 -11.78 -9.74
C ARG A 144 -19.33 -10.75 -10.05
N MET A 145 -19.09 -9.47 -9.79
CA MET A 145 -20.03 -8.40 -10.12
C MET A 145 -20.14 -8.20 -11.63
N LYS A 146 -19.07 -8.41 -12.41
CA LYS A 146 -19.12 -8.33 -13.88
C LYS A 146 -20.03 -9.41 -14.47
N VAL A 147 -19.96 -10.64 -13.95
CA VAL A 147 -20.84 -11.75 -14.34
C VAL A 147 -22.28 -11.49 -13.88
N ALA A 148 -22.47 -11.08 -12.62
CA ALA A 148 -23.80 -10.82 -12.05
C ALA A 148 -24.53 -9.63 -12.69
N MET A 149 -23.79 -8.60 -13.12
CA MET A 149 -24.36 -7.39 -13.73
C MET A 149 -24.36 -7.43 -15.27
N LEU A 150 -24.07 -8.58 -15.89
CA LEU A 150 -24.01 -8.72 -17.37
C LEU A 150 -23.13 -7.64 -18.03
N GLY A 151 -22.03 -7.28 -17.37
CA GLY A 151 -21.12 -6.22 -17.81
C GLY A 151 -21.58 -4.77 -17.60
N ARG A 152 -22.82 -4.53 -17.13
CA ARG A 152 -23.37 -3.17 -16.91
C ARG A 152 -22.89 -2.55 -15.58
N LYS A 153 -22.98 -1.22 -15.48
CA LYS A 153 -22.65 -0.39 -14.29
C LYS A 153 -21.21 -0.55 -13.76
N LEU A 154 -20.20 -0.26 -14.58
CA LEU A 154 -18.78 -0.26 -14.22
C LEU A 154 -18.49 0.44 -12.88
N TRP A 155 -18.94 1.69 -12.72
CA TRP A 155 -18.70 2.51 -11.52
C TRP A 155 -19.11 1.85 -10.19
N ALA A 156 -20.24 1.15 -10.16
CA ALA A 156 -20.75 0.49 -8.96
C ALA A 156 -19.90 -0.74 -8.59
N ARG A 157 -19.26 -1.36 -9.59
CA ARG A 157 -18.36 -2.50 -9.35
C ARG A 157 -17.02 -2.04 -8.85
N THR A 158 -16.46 -0.97 -9.43
CA THR A 158 -15.19 -0.40 -8.99
C THR A 158 -15.32 0.07 -7.54
N ILE A 159 -16.29 0.92 -7.22
CA ILE A 159 -16.51 1.40 -5.84
C ILE A 159 -16.77 0.24 -4.85
N GLY A 160 -17.59 -0.73 -5.24
CA GLY A 160 -17.92 -1.87 -4.39
C GLY A 160 -16.74 -2.82 -4.15
N SER A 161 -15.90 -3.04 -5.17
CA SER A 161 -14.73 -3.90 -5.04
C SER A 161 -13.58 -3.20 -4.30
N THR A 162 -13.42 -1.89 -4.46
CA THR A 162 -12.50 -1.07 -3.65
C THR A 162 -12.91 -1.05 -2.19
N LEU A 163 -14.19 -0.88 -1.85
CA LEU A 163 -14.68 -0.91 -0.46
C LEU A 163 -14.41 -2.26 0.24
N VAL A 164 -14.65 -3.37 -0.47
CA VAL A 164 -14.36 -4.70 0.08
C VAL A 164 -12.85 -4.95 0.16
N GLY A 165 -12.10 -4.49 -0.84
CA GLY A 165 -10.64 -4.55 -0.83
C GLY A 165 -10.02 -3.78 0.33
N GLU A 166 -10.45 -2.54 0.56
CA GLU A 166 -10.02 -1.68 1.67
C GLU A 166 -10.39 -2.30 3.02
N LEU A 167 -11.59 -2.87 3.17
CA LEU A 167 -12.00 -3.54 4.40
C LEU A 167 -11.10 -4.74 4.71
N VAL A 168 -10.82 -5.59 3.72
CA VAL A 168 -9.97 -6.77 3.91
C VAL A 168 -8.52 -6.37 4.17
N ASP A 169 -7.98 -5.42 3.41
CA ASP A 169 -6.60 -4.94 3.56
C ASP A 169 -6.38 -4.28 4.93
N THR A 170 -7.31 -3.40 5.35
CA THR A 170 -7.23 -2.75 6.66
C THR A 170 -7.34 -3.78 7.78
N LEU A 171 -8.22 -4.78 7.68
CA LEU A 171 -8.33 -5.84 8.68
C LEU A 171 -7.05 -6.66 8.79
N VAL A 172 -6.40 -6.99 7.66
CA VAL A 172 -5.14 -7.75 7.64
C VAL A 172 -3.95 -6.90 8.10
N PHE A 173 -3.97 -5.60 7.84
CA PHE A 173 -2.92 -4.68 8.29
C PHE A 173 -2.98 -4.41 9.80
N VAL A 174 -4.18 -4.40 10.37
CA VAL A 174 -4.41 -4.13 11.81
C VAL A 174 -4.27 -5.38 12.68
N LEU A 175 -4.52 -6.59 12.15
CA LEU A 175 -4.40 -7.88 12.86
C LEU A 175 -2.96 -8.41 12.89
#